data_AF-A0A1I4EBG0-F1
#
_entry.id   AF-A0A1I4EBG0-F1
#
_cell.length_a   1.000
_cell.length_b   1.000
_cell.length_c   1.000
_cell.angle_alpha   90.00
_cell.angle_beta   90.00
_cell.angle_gamma   90.00
#
_symmetry.space_group_name_H-M   'P 1'
#
loop_
_entity.id
_entity.type
_entity.pdbx_description
1 polymer ?
#
loop_
_entity_poly.entity_id
_entity_poly.type
_entity_poly.pdbx_seq_one_letter_code
_entity_poly.pdbx_strand_id
1 'polypeptide(L)'
;MYCHIQRWLNNIGVRNKLILYVTIPIIAILFFAISGAAEKYQYYKNSRHIYSFLSMVIKLDNLIFEMQKERGISTGLIETGSTFFQKEINAQRELTNRALRSYFQQKKDIDFNFVNGDANEVSSDLDKSLGALPVIRSNIDSVNFGNAIEKFSALNAQGINFIRNLQQLTSNQRLNRLIDAYTNLLWLRERAGQERATLIWVFASGEINAEYFRQIISYIESQETLQLKRRLNIVTCFNSNYPIL
;
A
#
# COMPACT_ATOMS: atom_id res chain seq x y z
N MET A 1 -33.02 47.73 19.55
CA MET A 1 -32.96 47.01 18.25
C MET A 1 -34.26 46.25 17.92
N TYR A 2 -34.95 45.66 18.90
CA TYR A 2 -36.18 44.89 18.69
C TYR A 2 -37.39 45.72 18.19
N CYS A 3 -37.64 46.92 18.75
CA CYS A 3 -38.75 47.79 18.31
C CYS A 3 -38.63 48.30 16.87
N HIS A 4 -37.40 48.47 16.36
CA HIS A 4 -37.19 48.92 14.98
C HIS A 4 -37.56 47.83 13.97
N ILE A 5 -37.23 46.57 14.29
CA ILE A 5 -37.59 45.40 13.49
C ILE A 5 -39.11 45.19 13.49
N GLN A 6 -39.78 45.33 14.64
CA GLN A 6 -41.24 45.23 14.72
C GLN A 6 -41.96 46.33 13.93
N ARG A 7 -41.51 47.59 14.00
CA ARG A 7 -42.10 48.69 13.20
C ARG A 7 -41.92 48.48 11.69
N TRP A 8 -40.75 47.97 11.29
CA TRP A 8 -40.44 47.68 9.90
C TRP A 8 -41.28 46.51 9.36
N LEU A 9 -41.41 45.42 10.14
CA LEU A 9 -42.31 44.31 9.83
C LEU A 9 -43.76 44.76 9.74
N ASN A 10 -44.23 45.68 10.59
CA ASN A 10 -45.64 46.08 10.61
C ASN A 10 -46.10 46.92 9.40
N ASN A 11 -45.19 47.62 8.73
CA ASN A 11 -45.47 48.41 7.53
C ASN A 11 -45.50 47.61 6.22
N ILE A 12 -45.22 46.30 6.30
CA ILE A 12 -45.18 45.41 5.14
C ILE A 12 -46.55 44.74 4.97
N GLY A 13 -47.09 44.75 3.74
CA GLY A 13 -48.36 44.11 3.41
C GLY A 13 -48.37 42.62 3.77
N VAL A 14 -49.53 42.09 4.17
CA VAL A 14 -49.69 40.70 4.67
C VAL A 14 -49.07 39.65 3.74
N ARG A 15 -49.18 39.86 2.41
CA ARG A 15 -48.54 39.03 1.37
C ARG A 15 -47.02 38.94 1.54
N ASN A 16 -46.34 40.06 1.77
CA ASN A 16 -44.89 40.10 1.87
C ASN A 16 -44.39 39.55 3.21
N LYS A 17 -45.17 39.66 4.29
CA LYS A 17 -44.88 38.96 5.57
C LYS A 17 -44.90 37.45 5.40
N LEU A 18 -45.91 36.91 4.71
CA LEU A 18 -46.00 35.48 4.41
C LEU A 18 -44.83 35.00 3.53
N ILE A 19 -44.45 35.77 2.51
CA ILE A 19 -43.28 35.47 1.67
C ILE A 19 -42.00 35.44 2.54
N LEU A 20 -41.81 36.41 3.43
CA LEU A 20 -40.64 36.45 4.33
C LEU A 20 -40.56 35.20 5.24
N TYR A 21 -41.68 34.80 5.85
CA TYR A 21 -41.72 33.61 6.71
C TYR A 21 -41.41 32.31 5.97
N VAL A 22 -41.80 32.21 4.69
CA VAL A 22 -41.53 31.02 3.87
C VAL A 22 -40.12 31.04 3.28
N THR A 23 -39.58 32.21 2.97
CA THR A 23 -38.27 32.34 2.31
C THR A 23 -37.11 31.97 3.24
N ILE A 24 -37.21 32.30 4.54
CA ILE A 24 -36.15 32.01 5.52
C ILE A 24 -35.89 30.48 5.65
N PRO A 25 -36.91 29.62 5.89
CA PRO A 25 -36.73 28.17 5.90
C PRO A 25 -36.20 27.62 4.58
N ILE A 26 -36.66 28.15 3.43
CA ILE A 26 -36.19 27.71 2.11
C ILE A 26 -34.70 28.00 1.93
N ILE A 27 -34.23 29.18 2.34
CA ILE A 27 -32.81 29.53 2.29
C ILE A 27 -31.98 28.60 3.18
N ALA A 28 -32.45 28.29 4.39
CA ALA A 28 -31.77 27.36 5.28
C ALA A 28 -31.68 25.94 4.68
N ILE A 29 -32.78 25.43 4.12
CA ILE A 29 -32.81 24.12 3.44
C ILE A 29 -31.86 24.12 2.24
N LEU A 30 -31.87 25.18 1.41
CA LEU A 30 -30.96 25.32 0.28
C LEU A 30 -29.49 25.36 0.73
N PHE A 31 -29.18 26.10 1.80
CA PHE A 31 -27.84 26.15 2.36
C PHE A 31 -27.36 24.75 2.78
N PHE A 32 -28.14 24.04 3.60
CA PHE A 32 -27.78 22.68 4.03
C PHE A 32 -27.70 21.68 2.87
N ALA A 33 -28.59 21.78 1.88
CA ALA A 33 -28.57 20.93 0.69
C ALA A 33 -27.30 21.16 -0.15
N ILE A 34 -26.93 22.42 -0.37
CA ILE A 34 -25.72 22.79 -1.12
C ILE A 34 -24.47 22.36 -0.34
N SER A 35 -24.40 22.64 0.97
CA SER A 35 -23.28 22.22 1.82
C SER A 35 -23.12 20.70 1.84
N GLY A 36 -24.22 19.96 2.02
CA GLY A 36 -24.20 18.49 2.00
C GLY A 36 -23.85 17.92 0.62
N ALA A 37 -24.30 18.56 -0.46
CA ALA A 37 -23.93 18.18 -1.82
C ALA A 37 -22.44 18.45 -2.11
N ALA A 38 -21.92 19.60 -1.68
CA ALA A 38 -20.51 19.95 -1.83
C ALA A 38 -19.60 18.99 -1.05
N GLU A 39 -19.98 18.64 0.18
CA GLU A 39 -19.26 17.66 0.99
C GLU A 39 -19.26 16.28 0.32
N LYS A 40 -20.44 15.78 -0.12
CA LYS A 40 -20.54 14.49 -0.83
C LYS A 40 -19.76 14.48 -2.14
N TYR A 41 -19.73 15.61 -2.86
CA TYR A 41 -18.96 15.74 -4.08
C TYR A 41 -17.45 15.68 -3.82
N GLN A 42 -16.96 16.32 -2.75
CA GLN A 42 -15.57 16.21 -2.29
C GLN A 42 -15.23 14.75 -1.90
N TYR A 43 -16.09 14.07 -1.15
CA TYR A 43 -15.93 12.65 -0.83
C TYR A 43 -15.85 11.76 -2.07
N TYR A 44 -16.71 11.99 -3.08
CA TYR A 44 -16.69 11.26 -4.34
C TYR A 44 -15.37 11.47 -5.10
N LYS A 45 -14.90 12.71 -5.21
CA LYS A 45 -13.62 13.03 -5.86
C LYS A 45 -12.44 12.35 -5.15
N ASN A 46 -12.39 12.42 -3.82
CA ASN A 46 -11.36 11.76 -3.02
C ASN A 46 -11.38 10.23 -3.17
N SER A 47 -12.56 9.63 -3.33
CA SER A 47 -12.70 8.18 -3.55
C SER A 47 -12.02 7.73 -4.85
N ARG A 48 -12.11 8.50 -5.93
CA ARG A 48 -11.45 8.17 -7.21
C ARG A 48 -9.92 8.12 -7.09
N HIS A 49 -9.33 9.04 -6.34
CA HIS A 49 -7.89 9.03 -6.06
C HIS A 49 -7.50 7.80 -5.23
N ILE A 50 -8.30 7.45 -4.21
CA ILE A 50 -8.09 6.24 -3.40
C ILE A 50 -8.11 4.97 -4.25
N TYR A 51 -9.05 4.85 -5.20
CA TYR A 51 -9.11 3.69 -6.10
C TYR A 51 -7.87 3.57 -6.99
N SER A 52 -7.44 4.65 -7.62
CA SER A 52 -6.22 4.66 -8.45
C SER A 52 -5.00 4.25 -7.62
N PHE A 53 -4.93 4.77 -6.40
CA PHE A 53 -3.86 4.49 -5.47
C PHE A 53 -3.82 3.03 -5.02
N LEU A 54 -4.97 2.47 -4.64
CA LEU A 54 -5.09 1.05 -4.28
C LEU A 54 -4.75 0.14 -5.47
N SER A 55 -5.11 0.53 -6.70
CA SER A 55 -4.70 -0.18 -7.91
C SER A 55 -3.17 -0.24 -8.02
N MET A 56 -2.45 0.88 -7.79
CA MET A 56 -0.99 0.88 -7.75
C MET A 56 -0.42 -0.02 -6.66
N VAL A 57 -1.00 -0.01 -5.45
CA VAL A 57 -0.60 -0.89 -4.36
C VAL A 57 -0.69 -2.36 -4.78
N ILE A 58 -1.77 -2.76 -5.44
CA ILE A 58 -1.95 -4.12 -5.96
C ILE A 58 -0.89 -4.45 -7.01
N LYS A 59 -0.57 -3.52 -7.92
CA LYS A 59 0.52 -3.71 -8.90
C LYS A 59 1.88 -3.84 -8.23
N LEU A 60 2.13 -3.08 -7.17
CA LEU A 60 3.36 -3.15 -6.40
C LEU A 60 3.48 -4.45 -5.60
N ASP A 61 2.41 -4.95 -4.95
CA ASP A 61 2.42 -6.27 -4.32
C ASP A 61 2.72 -7.37 -5.34
N ASN A 62 2.10 -7.31 -6.52
CA ASN A 62 2.40 -8.26 -7.59
C ASN A 62 3.88 -8.20 -8.02
N LEU A 63 4.46 -7.00 -8.13
CA LEU A 63 5.89 -6.84 -8.40
C LEU A 63 6.76 -7.41 -7.28
N ILE A 64 6.46 -7.12 -6.02
CA ILE A 64 7.16 -7.69 -4.85
C ILE A 64 7.09 -9.22 -4.89
N PHE A 65 5.94 -9.80 -5.24
CA PHE A 65 5.76 -11.25 -5.35
C PHE A 65 6.64 -11.87 -6.43
N GLU A 66 6.70 -11.27 -7.62
CA GLU A 66 7.57 -11.76 -8.69
C GLU A 66 9.06 -11.60 -8.33
N MET A 67 9.44 -10.50 -7.66
CA MET A 67 10.81 -10.32 -7.13
C MET A 67 11.16 -11.35 -6.04
N GLN A 68 10.22 -11.74 -5.18
CA GLN A 68 10.40 -12.81 -4.18
C GLN A 68 10.65 -14.18 -4.82
N LYS A 69 9.96 -14.49 -5.92
CA LYS A 69 10.22 -15.71 -6.70
C LYS A 69 11.58 -15.64 -7.38
N GLU A 70 11.88 -14.51 -8.02
CA GLU A 70 13.16 -14.30 -8.69
C GLU A 70 14.33 -14.47 -7.72
N ARG A 71 14.27 -13.87 -6.53
CA ARG A 71 15.27 -14.08 -5.46
C ARG A 71 15.45 -15.56 -5.13
N GLY A 72 14.36 -16.30 -4.97
CA GLY A 72 14.42 -17.73 -4.62
C GLY A 72 15.10 -18.57 -5.71
N ILE A 73 14.75 -18.31 -6.98
CA ILE A 73 15.37 -19.00 -8.13
C ILE A 73 16.83 -18.58 -8.28
N SER A 74 17.15 -17.29 -8.10
CA SER A 74 18.52 -16.80 -8.08
C SER A 74 19.36 -17.46 -6.99
N THR A 75 18.79 -17.67 -5.79
CA THR A 75 19.51 -18.36 -4.71
C THR A 75 19.88 -19.78 -5.12
N GLY A 76 18.93 -20.54 -5.69
CA GLY A 76 19.21 -21.88 -6.20
C GLY A 76 20.22 -21.91 -7.35
N LEU A 77 20.18 -20.89 -8.23
CA LEU A 77 21.14 -20.74 -9.32
C LEU A 77 22.57 -20.49 -8.82
N ILE A 78 22.73 -19.60 -7.83
CA ILE A 78 24.03 -19.24 -7.25
C ILE A 78 24.68 -20.48 -6.63
N GLU A 79 23.91 -21.24 -5.84
CA GLU A 79 24.46 -22.35 -5.06
C GLU A 79 24.69 -23.61 -5.90
N THR A 80 23.78 -23.94 -6.82
CA THR A 80 23.88 -25.21 -7.57
C THR A 80 24.49 -25.05 -8.97
N GLY A 81 24.46 -23.84 -9.54
CA GLY A 81 24.78 -23.61 -10.95
C GLY A 81 23.92 -24.41 -11.94
N SER A 82 22.82 -25.03 -11.49
CA SER A 82 22.14 -26.06 -12.27
C SER A 82 21.44 -25.51 -13.51
N THR A 83 21.40 -26.33 -14.56
CA THR A 83 20.71 -26.02 -15.81
C THR A 83 19.20 -25.84 -15.63
N PHE A 84 18.62 -26.41 -14.56
CA PHE A 84 17.23 -26.20 -14.17
C PHE A 84 16.98 -24.74 -13.77
N PHE A 85 17.75 -24.21 -12.80
CA PHE A 85 17.58 -22.82 -12.37
C PHE A 85 17.96 -21.81 -13.46
N GLN A 86 18.88 -22.15 -14.36
CA GLN A 86 19.19 -21.33 -15.54
C GLN A 86 18.00 -21.17 -16.50
N LYS A 87 17.17 -22.21 -16.67
CA LYS A 87 15.95 -22.11 -17.48
C LYS A 87 14.87 -21.31 -16.77
N GLU A 88 14.65 -21.61 -15.49
CA GLU A 88 13.63 -20.95 -14.67
C GLU A 88 13.89 -19.46 -14.45
N ILE A 89 15.16 -19.04 -14.28
CA ILE A 89 15.48 -17.63 -14.01
C ILE A 89 15.09 -16.72 -15.16
N ASN A 90 15.27 -17.16 -16.41
CA ASN A 90 14.93 -16.36 -17.58
C ASN A 90 13.41 -16.19 -17.71
N ALA A 91 12.65 -17.26 -17.49
CA ALA A 91 11.19 -17.21 -17.47
C ALA A 91 10.68 -16.29 -16.34
N GLN A 92 11.26 -16.40 -15.14
CA GLN A 92 10.87 -15.58 -14.00
C GLN A 92 11.22 -14.10 -14.19
N ARG A 93 12.38 -13.78 -14.78
CA ARG A 93 12.78 -12.39 -15.08
C ARG A 93 11.77 -11.69 -15.98
N GLU A 94 11.20 -12.39 -16.95
CA GLU A 94 10.15 -11.84 -17.82
C GLU A 94 8.85 -11.55 -17.08
N LEU A 95 8.47 -12.39 -16.11
CA LEU A 95 7.32 -12.13 -15.24
C LEU A 95 7.56 -10.90 -14.37
N THR A 96 8.74 -10.80 -13.74
CA THR A 96 9.13 -9.62 -12.96
C THR A 96 9.17 -8.36 -13.82
N ASN A 97 9.71 -8.43 -15.04
CA ASN A 97 9.74 -7.30 -15.98
C ASN A 97 8.33 -6.83 -16.35
N ARG A 98 7.40 -7.76 -16.58
CA ARG A 98 6.00 -7.45 -16.86
C ARG A 98 5.32 -6.78 -15.66
N ALA A 99 5.56 -7.29 -14.45
CA ALA A 99 5.04 -6.70 -13.23
C ALA A 99 5.60 -5.29 -13.01
N LEU A 100 6.90 -5.09 -13.25
CA LEU A 100 7.58 -3.80 -13.11
C LEU A 100 7.00 -2.76 -14.08
N ARG A 101 6.82 -3.13 -15.36
CA ARG A 101 6.16 -2.27 -16.35
C ARG A 101 4.74 -1.92 -15.94
N SER A 102 3.98 -2.89 -15.43
CA SER A 102 2.60 -2.69 -14.99
C SER A 102 2.51 -1.73 -13.81
N TYR A 103 3.44 -1.83 -12.85
CA TYR A 103 3.55 -0.89 -11.72
C TYR A 103 3.86 0.53 -12.22
N PHE A 104 4.89 0.70 -13.03
CA PHE A 104 5.25 2.02 -13.56
C PHE A 104 4.15 2.63 -14.43
N GLN A 105 3.42 1.82 -15.20
CA GLN A 105 2.28 2.30 -16.00
C GLN A 105 1.16 2.81 -15.09
N GLN A 106 0.76 2.03 -14.09
CA GLN A 106 -0.30 2.44 -13.16
C GLN A 106 0.10 3.67 -12.32
N LYS A 107 1.38 3.82 -12.01
CA LYS A 107 1.91 4.94 -11.24
C LYS A 107 1.82 6.27 -11.99
N LYS A 108 1.97 6.28 -13.32
CA LYS A 108 1.88 7.52 -14.13
C LYS A 108 0.54 8.24 -13.99
N ASP A 109 -0.52 7.48 -13.73
CA ASP A 109 -1.88 8.00 -13.58
C ASP A 109 -2.19 8.46 -12.15
N ILE A 110 -1.19 8.43 -11.25
CA ILE A 110 -1.33 8.87 -9.86
C ILE A 110 -0.74 10.26 -9.72
N ASP A 111 -1.62 11.19 -9.44
CA ASP A 111 -1.24 12.52 -8.97
C ASP A 111 -0.94 12.43 -7.47
N PHE A 112 0.32 12.48 -7.06
CA PHE A 112 0.65 12.49 -5.62
C PHE A 112 0.35 13.83 -4.94
N ASN A 113 -0.13 14.87 -5.65
CA ASN A 113 -0.47 16.16 -5.03
C ASN A 113 -1.73 16.12 -4.16
N PHE A 114 -2.59 15.09 -4.26
CA PHE A 114 -3.67 14.89 -3.28
C PHE A 114 -3.15 14.39 -1.92
N VAL A 115 -1.87 14.05 -1.86
CA VAL A 115 -1.21 13.49 -0.70
C VAL A 115 -0.43 14.57 0.05
N ASN A 116 -0.55 14.61 1.37
CA ASN A 116 0.25 15.51 2.21
C ASN A 116 1.72 15.04 2.26
N GLY A 117 2.68 15.98 2.15
CA GLY A 117 4.10 15.78 2.51
C GLY A 117 5.01 15.12 1.46
N ASP A 118 6.05 14.43 1.94
CA ASP A 118 7.20 13.84 1.20
C ASP A 118 6.83 12.64 0.30
N ALA A 119 5.55 12.43 -0.02
CA ALA A 119 5.09 11.27 -0.78
C ALA A 119 5.74 11.16 -2.16
N ASN A 120 6.01 12.30 -2.81
CA ASN A 120 6.76 12.35 -4.07
C ASN A 120 8.21 11.89 -3.90
N GLU A 121 8.86 12.25 -2.80
CA GLU A 121 10.25 11.85 -2.49
C GLU A 121 10.34 10.36 -2.21
N VAL A 122 9.51 9.85 -1.29
CA VAL A 122 9.44 8.41 -0.96
C VAL A 122 9.13 7.57 -2.22
N SER A 123 8.24 8.08 -3.07
CA SER A 123 7.89 7.47 -4.35
C SER A 123 9.05 7.50 -5.36
N SER A 124 9.83 8.57 -5.40
CA SER A 124 11.03 8.69 -6.24
C SER A 124 12.15 7.74 -5.78
N ASP A 125 12.33 7.59 -4.47
CA ASP A 125 13.37 6.72 -3.91
C ASP A 125 13.09 5.23 -4.14
N LEU A 126 11.82 4.83 -4.09
CA LEU A 126 11.42 3.49 -4.51
C LEU A 126 11.73 3.27 -6.00
N ASP A 127 11.44 4.23 -6.87
CA ASP A 127 11.71 4.10 -8.30
C ASP A 127 13.20 3.97 -8.60
N LYS A 128 14.04 4.78 -7.96
CA LYS A 128 15.51 4.66 -8.07
C LYS A 128 15.98 3.27 -7.65
N SER A 129 15.42 2.76 -6.55
CA SER A 129 15.78 1.44 -6.03
C SER A 129 15.33 0.31 -6.96
N LEU A 130 14.12 0.40 -7.53
CA LEU A 130 13.65 -0.53 -8.56
C LEU A 130 14.49 -0.44 -9.84
N GLY A 131 15.02 0.74 -10.16
CA GLY A 131 15.99 0.96 -11.23
C GLY A 131 17.32 0.23 -11.04
N ALA A 132 17.66 -0.19 -9.82
CA ALA A 132 18.85 -0.98 -9.54
C ALA A 132 18.69 -2.49 -9.82
N LEU A 133 17.47 -2.96 -10.11
CA LEU A 133 17.19 -4.38 -10.38
C LEU A 133 18.07 -4.99 -11.50
N PRO A 134 18.30 -4.32 -12.65
CA PRO A 134 19.21 -4.83 -13.68
C PRO A 134 20.65 -5.02 -13.18
N VAL A 135 21.13 -4.14 -12.30
CA VAL A 135 22.48 -4.24 -11.71
C VAL A 135 22.55 -5.46 -10.79
N ILE A 136 21.51 -5.72 -9.99
CA ILE A 136 21.43 -6.92 -9.14
C ILE A 136 21.51 -8.19 -10.01
N ARG A 137 20.74 -8.24 -11.09
CA ARG A 137 20.75 -9.38 -12.05
C ARG A 137 22.12 -9.58 -12.70
N SER A 138 22.78 -8.49 -13.13
CA SER A 138 24.11 -8.56 -13.72
C SER A 138 25.16 -9.10 -12.74
N ASN A 139 25.05 -8.80 -11.45
CA ASN A 139 25.96 -9.34 -10.43
C ASN A 139 25.79 -10.87 -10.29
N ILE A 140 24.54 -11.35 -10.35
CA ILE A 140 24.22 -12.78 -10.29
C ILE A 140 24.74 -13.50 -11.54
N ASP A 141 24.56 -12.90 -12.72
CA ASP A 141 24.99 -13.50 -14.00
C ASP A 141 26.52 -13.51 -14.16
N SER A 142 27.23 -12.57 -13.54
CA SER A 142 28.70 -12.45 -13.61
C SER A 142 29.44 -13.26 -12.53
N VAL A 143 28.75 -14.12 -11.78
CA VAL A 143 29.33 -14.93 -10.68
C VAL A 143 29.90 -14.06 -9.55
N ASN A 144 29.63 -12.74 -9.56
CA ASN A 144 29.94 -11.84 -8.47
C ASN A 144 28.78 -11.86 -7.47
N PHE A 145 28.67 -13.00 -6.77
CA PHE A 145 27.51 -13.32 -5.95
C PHE A 145 27.30 -12.36 -4.78
N GLY A 146 28.40 -11.83 -4.22
CA GLY A 146 28.43 -10.73 -3.25
C GLY A 146 27.22 -10.71 -2.31
N ASN A 147 26.56 -9.55 -2.23
CA ASN A 147 25.34 -9.39 -1.44
C ASN A 147 24.07 -9.32 -2.32
N ALA A 148 24.01 -10.07 -3.42
CA ALA A 148 22.93 -9.94 -4.40
C ALA A 148 21.56 -10.36 -3.84
N ILE A 149 21.52 -11.39 -3.00
CA ILE A 149 20.30 -11.90 -2.36
C ILE A 149 19.79 -10.94 -1.29
N GLU A 150 20.69 -10.30 -0.52
CA GLU A 150 20.36 -9.25 0.43
C GLU A 150 19.80 -8.02 -0.30
N LYS A 151 20.38 -7.65 -1.44
CA LYS A 151 19.87 -6.54 -2.27
C LYS A 151 18.44 -6.79 -2.76
N PHE A 152 18.12 -8.02 -3.18
CA PHE A 152 16.74 -8.39 -3.51
C PHE A 152 15.79 -8.25 -2.31
N SER A 153 16.24 -8.72 -1.14
CA SER A 153 15.45 -8.67 0.10
C SER A 153 15.23 -7.22 0.56
N ALA A 154 16.24 -6.36 0.42
CA ALA A 154 16.15 -4.93 0.69
C ALA A 154 15.16 -4.25 -0.28
N LEU A 155 15.19 -4.61 -1.57
CA LEU A 155 14.28 -4.05 -2.57
C LEU A 155 12.81 -4.44 -2.29
N ASN A 156 12.55 -5.70 -1.92
CA ASN A 156 11.23 -6.15 -1.47
C ASN A 156 10.78 -5.37 -0.23
N ALA A 157 11.65 -5.24 0.76
CA ALA A 157 11.37 -4.50 2.00
C ALA A 157 11.02 -3.03 1.74
N GLN A 158 11.74 -2.36 0.82
CA GLN A 158 11.43 -0.99 0.42
C GLN A 158 10.05 -0.88 -0.24
N GLY A 159 9.68 -1.83 -1.10
CA GLY A 159 8.33 -1.88 -1.68
C GLY A 159 7.24 -2.04 -0.61
N ILE A 160 7.44 -2.91 0.38
CA ILE A 160 6.49 -3.11 1.48
C ILE A 160 6.40 -1.85 2.37
N ASN A 161 7.54 -1.21 2.66
CA ASN A 161 7.59 0.01 3.45
C ASN A 161 6.95 1.19 2.73
N PHE A 162 7.09 1.27 1.41
CA PHE A 162 6.35 2.25 0.61
C PHE A 162 4.84 2.07 0.83
N ILE A 163 4.32 0.83 0.78
CA ILE A 163 2.91 0.54 1.06
C ILE A 163 2.51 0.91 2.50
N ARG A 164 3.41 0.76 3.48
CA ARG A 164 3.15 1.19 4.87
C ARG A 164 3.05 2.72 4.98
N ASN A 165 3.96 3.44 4.34
CA ASN A 165 3.98 4.92 4.38
C ASN A 165 2.69 5.52 3.80
N LEU A 166 1.94 4.74 3.02
CA LEU A 166 0.62 5.11 2.53
C LEU A 166 -0.40 5.41 3.64
N GLN A 167 -0.21 4.86 4.85
CA GLN A 167 -1.06 5.17 6.00
C GLN A 167 -1.04 6.66 6.37
N GLN A 168 0.07 7.35 6.09
CA GLN A 168 0.20 8.78 6.38
C GLN A 168 -0.59 9.66 5.39
N LEU A 169 -1.12 9.06 4.32
CA LEU A 169 -1.71 9.76 3.19
C LEU A 169 -3.24 9.83 3.24
N THR A 170 -3.87 9.13 4.20
CA THR A 170 -5.32 9.14 4.35
C THR A 170 -5.73 9.48 5.78
N SER A 171 -6.69 10.38 5.91
CA SER A 171 -7.36 10.70 7.18
C SER A 171 -8.42 9.64 7.56
N ASN A 172 -8.70 8.68 6.67
CA ASN A 172 -9.69 7.65 6.91
C ASN A 172 -9.12 6.53 7.81
N GLN A 173 -9.53 6.52 9.07
CA GLN A 173 -9.10 5.53 10.07
C GLN A 173 -9.38 4.07 9.65
N ARG A 174 -10.44 3.81 8.88
CA ARG A 174 -10.77 2.46 8.39
C ARG A 174 -9.76 2.03 7.33
N LEU A 175 -9.42 2.93 6.40
CA LEU A 175 -8.43 2.66 5.37
C LEU A 175 -7.03 2.45 5.98
N ASN A 176 -6.65 3.25 6.99
CA ASN A 176 -5.38 3.06 7.71
C ASN A 176 -5.28 1.68 8.38
N ARG A 177 -6.35 1.22 9.04
CA ARG A 177 -6.41 -0.13 9.62
C ARG A 177 -6.27 -1.23 8.57
N LEU A 178 -6.90 -1.05 7.40
CA LEU A 178 -6.79 -2.00 6.28
C LEU A 178 -5.38 -2.05 5.70
N ILE A 179 -4.75 -0.88 5.49
CA ILE A 179 -3.36 -0.81 5.02
C ILE A 179 -2.43 -1.48 6.03
N ASP A 180 -2.60 -1.23 7.34
CA ASP A 180 -1.79 -1.89 8.37
C ASP A 180 -1.91 -3.42 8.35
N ALA A 181 -3.14 -3.93 8.34
CA ALA A 181 -3.39 -5.36 8.24
C ALA A 181 -2.78 -5.95 6.96
N TYR A 182 -2.88 -5.23 5.84
CA TYR A 182 -2.33 -5.66 4.56
C TYR A 182 -0.80 -5.65 4.55
N THR A 183 -0.15 -4.59 5.04
CA THR A 183 1.32 -4.54 5.17
C THR A 183 1.83 -5.65 6.10
N ASN A 184 1.12 -5.96 7.19
CA ASN A 184 1.49 -7.09 8.06
C ASN A 184 1.43 -8.44 7.31
N LEU A 185 0.46 -8.62 6.41
CA LEU A 185 0.39 -9.78 5.53
C LEU A 185 1.54 -9.82 4.51
N LEU A 186 1.92 -8.68 3.93
CA LEU A 186 3.06 -8.59 3.02
C LEU A 186 4.38 -8.93 3.71
N TRP A 187 4.59 -8.42 4.93
CA TRP A 187 5.75 -8.78 5.75
C TRP A 187 5.76 -10.26 6.10
N LEU A 188 4.61 -10.85 6.41
CA LEU A 188 4.51 -12.28 6.68
C LEU A 188 4.97 -13.09 5.46
N ARG A 189 4.49 -12.73 4.26
CA ARG A 189 4.91 -13.35 2.99
C ARG A 189 6.40 -13.16 2.72
N GLU A 190 6.94 -11.98 3.00
CA GLU A 190 8.36 -11.70 2.82
C GLU A 190 9.24 -12.54 3.75
N ARG A 191 8.87 -12.69 5.04
CA ARG A 191 9.61 -13.54 5.99
C ARG A 191 9.56 -15.02 5.60
N ALA A 192 8.40 -15.52 5.19
CA ALA A 192 8.29 -16.88 4.64
C ALA A 192 9.13 -17.05 3.36
N GLY A 193 9.17 -16.02 2.51
CA GLY A 193 10.02 -16.01 1.32
C GLY A 193 11.51 -15.98 1.63
N GLN A 194 11.93 -15.33 2.72
CA GLN A 194 13.33 -15.28 3.18
C GLN A 194 13.73 -16.63 3.77
N GLU A 195 12.88 -17.21 4.62
CA GLU A 195 13.03 -18.58 5.12
C GLU A 195 13.22 -19.58 3.98
N ARG A 196 12.32 -19.56 2.98
CA ARG A 196 12.42 -20.44 1.81
C ARG A 196 13.73 -20.26 1.05
N ALA A 197 14.20 -19.02 0.87
CA ALA A 197 15.46 -18.76 0.17
C ALA A 197 16.65 -19.32 0.98
N THR A 198 16.68 -19.12 2.30
CA THR A 198 17.70 -19.69 3.17
C THR A 198 17.67 -21.22 3.19
N LEU A 199 16.48 -21.84 3.13
CA LEU A 199 16.36 -23.30 3.02
C LEU A 199 16.86 -23.83 1.67
N ILE A 200 16.54 -23.15 0.56
CA ILE A 200 17.08 -23.49 -0.76
C ILE A 200 18.61 -23.43 -0.73
N TRP A 201 19.17 -22.41 -0.08
CA TRP A 201 20.61 -22.28 0.11
C TRP A 201 21.19 -23.49 0.86
N VAL A 202 20.64 -23.84 2.02
CA VAL A 202 21.11 -24.97 2.86
C VAL A 202 21.01 -26.31 2.12
N PHE A 203 19.90 -26.55 1.41
CA PHE A 203 19.75 -27.81 0.66
C PHE A 203 20.65 -27.87 -0.57
N ALA A 204 20.95 -26.73 -1.18
CA ALA A 204 21.84 -26.66 -2.34
C ALA A 204 23.32 -26.79 -1.96
N SER A 205 23.74 -26.16 -0.86
CA SER A 205 25.11 -26.25 -0.35
C SER A 205 25.41 -27.59 0.33
N GLY A 206 24.37 -28.29 0.81
CA GLY A 206 24.50 -29.54 1.56
C GLY A 206 25.03 -29.34 2.98
N GLU A 207 25.24 -28.09 3.41
CA GLU A 207 25.78 -27.73 4.72
C GLU A 207 24.78 -26.87 5.49
N ILE A 208 24.51 -27.27 6.73
CA ILE A 208 23.80 -26.41 7.68
C ILE A 208 24.80 -25.85 8.69
N ASN A 209 25.06 -24.56 8.61
CA ASN A 209 25.85 -23.86 9.64
C ASN A 209 24.92 -23.25 10.70
N ALA A 210 25.47 -22.93 11.87
CA ALA A 210 24.71 -22.35 12.97
C ALA A 210 24.13 -20.96 12.66
N GLU A 211 24.69 -20.24 11.69
CA GLU A 211 24.21 -18.93 11.27
C GLU A 211 22.89 -19.02 10.50
N TYR A 212 22.83 -19.87 9.46
CA TYR A 212 21.61 -20.09 8.68
C TYR A 212 20.49 -20.67 9.53
N PHE A 213 20.81 -21.57 10.47
CA PHE A 213 19.83 -22.06 11.43
C PHE A 213 19.23 -20.92 12.26
N ARG A 214 20.06 -20.02 12.81
CA ARG A 214 19.57 -18.83 13.56
C ARG A 214 18.73 -17.91 12.68
N GLN A 215 19.11 -17.71 11.42
CA GLN A 215 18.32 -16.88 10.48
C GLN A 215 16.93 -17.48 10.23
N ILE A 216 16.85 -18.79 9.96
CA ILE A 216 15.58 -19.51 9.77
C ILE A 216 14.68 -19.34 11.00
N ILE A 217 15.20 -19.58 12.21
CA ILE A 217 14.44 -19.41 13.45
C ILE A 217 13.95 -17.97 13.60
N SER A 218 14.81 -16.97 13.36
CA SER A 218 14.43 -15.55 13.42
C SER A 218 13.31 -15.21 12.42
N TYR A 219 13.31 -15.81 11.23
CA TYR A 219 12.22 -15.65 10.26
C TYR A 219 10.93 -16.31 10.73
N ILE A 220 10.98 -17.49 11.34
CA ILE A 220 9.80 -18.18 11.91
C ILE A 220 9.19 -17.36 13.04
N GLU A 221 10.01 -16.91 14.01
CA GLU A 221 9.56 -16.06 15.13
C GLU A 221 8.90 -14.75 14.64
N SER A 222 9.49 -14.15 13.60
CA SER A 222 8.93 -12.96 12.96
C SER A 222 7.56 -13.25 12.33
N GLN A 223 7.40 -14.41 11.69
CA GLN A 223 6.11 -14.83 11.10
C GLN A 223 5.05 -15.03 12.18
N GLU A 224 5.37 -15.71 13.27
CA GLU A 224 4.42 -15.92 14.38
C GLU A 224 3.94 -14.58 14.96
N THR A 225 4.87 -13.65 15.20
CA THR A 225 4.54 -12.30 15.68
C THR A 225 3.59 -11.57 14.72
N LEU A 226 3.82 -11.67 13.41
CA LEU A 226 2.97 -11.05 12.38
C LEU A 226 1.61 -11.74 12.27
N GLN A 227 1.53 -13.07 12.45
CA GLN A 227 0.28 -13.81 12.49
C GLN A 227 -0.58 -13.40 13.70
N LEU A 228 0.04 -13.20 14.87
CA LEU A 228 -0.64 -12.70 16.06
C LEU A 228 -1.20 -11.29 15.83
N LYS A 229 -0.40 -10.38 15.29
CA LYS A 229 -0.86 -9.02 14.91
C LYS A 229 -2.03 -9.06 13.92
N ARG A 230 -1.97 -9.94 12.92
CA ARG A 230 -3.08 -10.15 11.97
C ARG A 230 -4.36 -10.61 12.67
N ARG A 231 -4.28 -11.59 13.59
CA ARG A 231 -5.45 -12.06 14.35
C ARG A 231 -6.09 -10.91 15.15
N LEU A 232 -5.29 -10.09 15.82
CA LEU A 232 -5.75 -8.92 16.56
C LEU A 232 -6.39 -7.85 15.65
N ASN A 233 -5.79 -7.58 14.48
CA ASN A 233 -6.33 -6.61 13.52
C ASN A 233 -7.63 -7.08 12.85
N ILE A 234 -7.80 -8.38 12.61
CA ILE A 234 -9.06 -8.94 12.08
C ILE A 234 -10.18 -8.82 13.14
N VAL A 235 -9.90 -9.17 14.40
CA VAL A 235 -10.88 -9.07 15.50
C VAL A 235 -11.33 -7.63 15.71
N THR A 236 -10.42 -6.65 15.66
CA THR A 236 -10.76 -5.22 15.78
C THR A 236 -11.48 -4.65 14.56
N CYS A 237 -11.20 -5.14 13.34
CA CYS A 237 -11.99 -4.79 12.15
C CYS A 237 -13.42 -5.35 12.21
N PHE A 238 -13.63 -6.54 12.75
CA PHE A 238 -14.97 -7.15 12.89
C PHE A 238 -15.80 -6.52 14.00
N ASN A 239 -15.20 -6.17 15.15
CA ASN A 239 -15.91 -5.47 16.24
C ASN A 239 -16.33 -4.04 15.87
N SER A 240 -15.75 -3.45 14.81
CA SER A 240 -16.15 -2.13 14.28
C SER A 240 -17.37 -2.19 13.34
N ASN A 241 -17.93 -3.37 13.06
CA ASN A 241 -19.05 -3.56 12.12
C ASN A 241 -20.43 -3.75 12.80
N TYR A 242 -20.57 -3.44 14.10
CA TYR A 242 -21.87 -3.39 14.77
C TYR A 242 -22.05 -2.07 15.54
N PRO A 243 -22.81 -1.09 15.03
CA PRO A 243 -23.74 -0.37 15.87
C PRO A 243 -25.01 -1.21 15.94
N ILE A 244 -25.22 -1.93 17.03
CA ILE A 244 -26.58 -2.28 17.43
C ILE A 244 -27.12 -0.99 18.08
N LEU A 245 -28.23 -0.51 17.52
CA LEU A 245 -29.04 0.67 17.83
C LEU A 245 -28.67 1.95 17.05
#